data_AF-A0A426S626-F1
#
_entry.id   AF-A0A426S626-F1
#
_cell.length_a   1.000
_cell.length_b   1.000
_cell.length_c   1.000
_cell.angle_alpha   90.00
_cell.angle_beta   90.00
_cell.angle_gamma   90.00
#
_symmetry.space_group_name_H-M   'P 1'
#
loop_
_entity.id
_entity.type
_entity.pdbx_description
1 polymer ?
#
loop_
_entity_poly.entity_id
_entity_poly.type
_entity_poly.pdbx_seq_one_letter_code
_entity_poly.pdbx_strand_id
1 'polypeptide(L)'
;CAAVEATAEGDVVRISGLVEKPDPADAPSNYAIIGRYVLDPQIFDVLRETEPGRGGEIQLTDALQQLATDEKLGGPVHGVVFRGRRYDTGDRGDYLRAIVRLACEREDLGPEFRTWLRGYVGQELSEG
;
A
#
# COMPACT_ATOMS: atom_id res chain seq x y z
N CYS A 1 -0.87 8.04 1.88
CA CYS A 1 -2.27 8.22 1.44
C CYS A 1 -2.27 9.26 0.33
N ALA A 2 -3.08 9.06 -0.71
CA ALA A 2 -3.13 9.96 -1.86
C ALA A 2 -4.45 10.75 -1.91
N ALA A 3 -4.38 12.06 -2.16
CA ALA A 3 -5.49 12.83 -2.69
C ALA A 3 -5.56 12.58 -4.20
N VAL A 4 -6.77 12.33 -4.71
CA VAL A 4 -6.95 11.86 -6.08
C VAL A 4 -8.07 12.59 -6.80
N GLU A 5 -7.91 12.74 -8.11
CA GLU A 5 -8.89 13.25 -9.05
C GLU A 5 -9.22 12.17 -10.08
N ALA A 6 -10.50 12.02 -10.43
CA ALA A 6 -10.93 11.03 -11.41
C ALA A 6 -10.44 11.41 -12.82
N THR A 7 -10.07 10.41 -13.62
CA THR A 7 -9.76 10.59 -15.04
C THR A 7 -10.86 9.96 -15.91
N ALA A 8 -10.73 10.06 -17.24
CA ALA A 8 -11.62 9.38 -18.17
C ALA A 8 -11.45 7.84 -18.15
N GLU A 9 -10.32 7.34 -17.65
CA GLU A 9 -10.03 5.92 -17.50
C GLU A 9 -10.42 5.47 -16.09
N GLY A 10 -11.37 4.52 -15.98
CA GLY A 10 -12.03 4.20 -14.70
C GLY A 10 -11.11 3.70 -13.58
N ASP A 11 -9.94 3.16 -13.91
CA ASP A 11 -8.97 2.62 -12.94
C ASP A 11 -7.72 3.49 -12.81
N VAL A 12 -7.71 4.65 -13.46
CA VAL A 12 -6.60 5.59 -13.42
C VAL A 12 -7.08 6.86 -12.77
N VAL A 13 -6.33 7.31 -11.76
CA VAL A 13 -6.59 8.55 -11.06
C VAL A 13 -5.40 9.47 -11.22
N ARG A 14 -5.65 10.78 -11.36
CA ARG A 14 -4.59 11.78 -11.22
C ARG A 14 -4.34 12.00 -9.74
N ILE A 15 -3.08 12.02 -9.33
CA ILE A 15 -2.70 12.30 -7.96
C ILE A 15 -2.54 13.81 -7.80
N SER A 16 -3.32 14.42 -6.90
CA SER A 16 -3.23 15.84 -6.56
C SER A 16 -2.49 16.08 -5.24
N GLY A 17 -2.24 15.02 -4.48
CA GLY A 17 -1.37 15.06 -3.32
C GLY A 17 -1.07 13.67 -2.74
N LEU A 18 0.00 13.55 -1.98
CA LEU A 18 0.48 12.38 -1.28
C LEU A 18 0.99 12.78 0.10
N VAL A 19 0.67 11.96 1.10
CA VAL A 19 1.15 12.12 2.47
C VAL A 19 1.66 10.76 2.97
N GLU A 20 2.87 10.72 3.51
CA GLU A 20 3.46 9.49 4.05
C GLU A 20 2.79 9.10 5.37
N LYS A 21 1.99 8.02 5.33
CA LYS A 21 1.33 7.41 6.51
C LYS A 21 0.64 8.44 7.44
N PRO A 22 -0.33 9.24 6.94
CA PRO A 22 -1.00 10.23 7.79
C PRO A 22 -1.70 9.57 8.97
N ASP A 23 -1.97 10.36 10.02
CA ASP A 23 -2.94 9.94 11.03
C ASP A 23 -4.33 9.75 10.39
N PRO A 24 -5.16 8.82 10.89
CA PRO A 24 -6.44 8.52 10.26
C PRO A 24 -7.38 9.73 10.11
N ALA A 25 -7.30 10.70 11.04
CA ALA A 25 -8.09 11.93 11.01
C ALA A 25 -7.63 12.90 9.90
N ASP A 26 -6.38 12.81 9.48
CA ASP A 26 -5.75 13.72 8.50
C ASP A 26 -5.60 13.05 7.12
N ALA A 27 -6.10 11.82 6.95
CA ALA A 27 -6.00 11.09 5.70
C ALA A 27 -6.85 11.78 4.61
N PRO A 28 -6.26 12.22 3.48
CA PRO A 28 -7.00 12.93 2.44
C PRO A 28 -7.98 12.02 1.67
N SER A 29 -7.80 10.70 1.74
CA SER A 29 -8.70 9.70 1.18
C SER A 29 -8.46 8.33 1.80
N ASN A 30 -9.10 7.30 1.25
CA ASN A 30 -8.83 5.89 1.55
C ASN A 30 -7.83 5.22 0.57
N TYR A 31 -7.24 5.96 -0.37
CA TYR A 31 -6.26 5.42 -1.31
C TYR A 31 -4.86 5.33 -0.67
N ALA A 32 -4.46 4.10 -0.35
CA ALA A 32 -3.13 3.78 0.12
C ALA A 32 -2.16 3.56 -1.06
N ILE A 33 -0.92 4.04 -0.90
CA ILE A 33 0.14 3.84 -1.90
C ILE A 33 0.66 2.41 -1.76
N ILE A 34 0.68 1.67 -2.86
CA ILE A 34 1.31 0.35 -2.93
C ILE A 34 2.73 0.48 -3.46
N GLY A 35 3.68 -0.31 -2.94
CA GLY A 35 5.10 -0.24 -3.29
C GLY A 35 5.42 -0.76 -4.70
N ARG A 36 4.76 -0.20 -5.72
CA ARG A 36 4.88 -0.51 -7.13
C ARG A 36 4.86 0.81 -7.87
N TYR A 37 5.97 1.13 -8.50
CA TYR A 37 6.18 2.43 -9.13
C TYR A 37 6.76 2.23 -10.52
N VAL A 38 6.27 3.00 -11.48
CA VAL A 38 6.95 3.29 -12.74
C VAL A 38 7.26 4.77 -12.68
N LEU A 39 8.54 5.11 -12.58
CA LEU A 39 8.99 6.47 -12.28
C LEU A 39 9.66 7.07 -13.50
N ASP A 40 9.25 8.29 -13.85
CA ASP A 40 10.01 9.11 -14.77
C ASP A 40 11.39 9.44 -14.15
N PRO A 41 12.49 9.42 -14.92
CA PRO A 41 13.83 9.73 -14.42
C PRO A 41 13.95 11.08 -13.68
N GLN A 42 13.08 12.06 -13.96
CA GLN A 42 13.02 13.33 -13.23
C GLN A 42 12.88 13.16 -11.71
N ILE A 43 12.34 12.03 -11.23
CA ILE A 43 12.29 11.71 -9.79
C ILE A 43 13.66 11.77 -9.13
N PHE A 44 14.74 11.43 -9.84
CA PHE A 44 16.07 11.42 -9.25
C PHE A 44 16.58 12.82 -8.95
N ASP A 45 16.19 13.83 -9.74
CA ASP A 45 16.53 15.22 -9.48
C ASP A 45 15.80 15.72 -8.23
N VAL A 46 14.49 15.44 -8.14
CA VAL A 46 13.68 15.77 -6.96
C VAL A 46 14.19 15.07 -5.70
N LEU A 47 14.56 13.79 -5.79
CA LEU A 47 15.07 13.02 -4.65
C LEU A 47 16.38 13.58 -4.09
N ARG A 48 17.24 14.19 -4.92
CA ARG A 48 18.50 14.80 -4.44
C ARG A 48 18.26 16.04 -3.58
N GLU A 49 17.14 16.72 -3.79
CA GLU A 49 16.74 17.93 -3.06
C GLU A 49 15.68 17.65 -1.98
N THR A 50 15.19 16.41 -1.91
CA THR A 50 14.18 16.01 -0.92
C THR A 50 14.82 15.95 0.46
N GLU A 51 14.33 16.76 1.39
CA GLU A 51 14.79 16.77 2.78
C GLU A 51 14.30 15.54 3.55
N PRO A 52 14.96 15.16 4.67
CA PRO A 52 14.48 14.10 5.54
C PRO A 52 13.08 14.38 6.07
N GLY A 53 12.17 13.43 5.85
CA GLY A 53 10.79 13.48 6.29
C GLY A 53 10.56 12.64 7.55
N ARG A 54 9.52 11.81 7.52
CA ARG A 54 9.15 10.94 8.64
C ARG A 54 10.31 10.03 9.04
N GLY A 55 10.61 9.98 10.33
CA GLY A 55 11.68 9.14 10.87
C GLY A 55 13.09 9.62 10.55
N GLY A 56 13.26 10.81 9.96
CA GLY A 56 14.57 11.32 9.54
C GLY A 56 15.10 10.64 8.26
N GLU A 57 14.22 10.00 7.49
CA GLU A 57 14.55 9.34 6.23
C GLU A 57 14.12 10.18 5.03
N ILE A 58 14.84 10.06 3.91
CA ILE A 58 14.45 10.64 2.62
C ILE A 58 13.32 9.78 2.05
N GLN A 59 12.10 10.31 2.02
CA GLN A 59 10.90 9.55 1.61
C GLN A 59 10.61 9.73 0.12
N LEU A 60 10.43 8.61 -0.60
CA LEU A 60 9.95 8.65 -1.98
C LEU A 60 8.56 9.30 -2.09
N THR A 61 7.71 9.14 -1.08
CA THR A 61 6.38 9.76 -1.02
C THR A 61 6.45 11.29 -1.06
N ASP A 62 7.45 11.88 -0.42
CA ASP A 62 7.62 13.33 -0.37
C ASP A 62 8.14 13.86 -1.72
N ALA A 63 9.03 13.12 -2.40
CA ALA A 63 9.46 13.44 -3.76
C ALA A 63 8.32 13.32 -4.78
N LEU A 64 7.50 12.27 -4.68
CA LEU A 64 6.31 12.10 -5.52
C LEU A 64 5.28 13.21 -5.27
N GLN A 65 5.16 13.68 -4.03
CA GLN A 65 4.30 14.82 -3.69
C GLN A 65 4.73 16.07 -4.45
N GLN A 66 6.03 16.36 -4.51
CA GLN A 66 6.53 17.50 -5.28
C GLN A 66 6.20 17.39 -6.77
N LEU A 67 6.45 16.22 -7.39
CA LEU A 67 6.09 15.97 -8.79
C LEU A 67 4.56 16.02 -9.05
N ALA A 68 3.74 15.69 -8.07
CA ALA A 68 2.29 15.75 -8.20
C ALA A 68 1.77 17.21 -8.18
N THR A 69 2.45 18.10 -7.45
CA THR A 69 1.99 19.49 -7.24
C THR A 69 2.73 20.55 -8.06
N ASP A 70 3.91 20.26 -8.59
CA ASP A 70 4.66 21.19 -9.43
C ASP A 70 4.97 20.55 -10.79
N GLU A 71 4.10 20.84 -11.77
CA GLU A 71 4.23 20.35 -13.15
C GLU A 71 5.52 20.85 -13.85
N LYS A 72 6.23 21.85 -13.28
CA LYS A 72 7.52 22.31 -13.82
C LYS A 72 8.66 21.36 -13.48
N LEU A 73 8.58 20.64 -12.36
CA LEU A 73 9.58 19.64 -11.95
C LEU A 73 9.42 18.33 -12.72
N GLY A 74 8.21 18.05 -13.16
CA GLY A 74 7.84 16.83 -13.87
C GLY A 74 6.41 16.43 -13.62
N GLY A 75 6.04 15.23 -14.06
CA GLY A 75 4.68 14.70 -13.94
C GLY A 75 3.85 14.88 -15.21
N PRO A 76 2.51 14.71 -15.14
CA PRO A 76 1.68 14.45 -13.96
C PRO A 76 1.92 13.09 -13.29
N VAL A 77 1.59 12.99 -12.00
CA VAL A 77 1.59 11.71 -11.26
C VAL A 77 0.21 11.06 -11.37
N HIS A 78 0.18 9.80 -11.78
CA HIS A 78 -1.03 8.99 -11.86
C HIS A 78 -0.95 7.78 -10.93
N GLY A 79 -2.10 7.38 -10.40
CA GLY A 79 -2.28 6.13 -9.67
C GLY A 79 -3.14 5.15 -10.47
N VAL A 80 -2.75 3.87 -10.44
CA VAL A 80 -3.58 2.78 -10.97
C VAL A 80 -4.26 2.08 -9.80
N VAL A 81 -5.58 2.05 -9.80
CA VAL A 81 -6.38 1.44 -8.73
C VAL A 81 -6.34 -0.08 -8.86
N PHE A 82 -5.56 -0.72 -7.98
CA PHE A 82 -5.47 -2.17 -7.93
C PHE A 82 -6.72 -2.79 -7.26
N ARG A 83 -7.44 -3.66 -7.98
CA ARG A 83 -8.65 -4.36 -7.48
C ARG A 83 -8.40 -5.75 -6.89
N GLY A 84 -7.15 -6.11 -6.60
CA GLY A 84 -6.82 -7.39 -5.98
C GLY A 84 -6.67 -7.33 -4.47
N ARG A 85 -6.33 -8.47 -3.87
CA ARG A 85 -5.98 -8.55 -2.45
C ARG A 85 -4.54 -8.13 -2.25
N ARG A 86 -4.33 -7.18 -1.34
CA ARG A 86 -3.03 -6.81 -0.82
C ARG A 86 -2.83 -7.49 0.53
N TYR A 87 -1.64 -8.01 0.75
CA TYR A 87 -1.17 -8.46 2.06
C TYR A 87 0.00 -7.59 2.47
N ASP A 88 -0.07 -6.95 3.63
CA ASP A 88 1.06 -6.21 4.17
C ASP A 88 1.91 -7.15 5.02
N THR A 89 3.01 -7.64 4.45
CA THR A 89 3.92 -8.54 5.18
C THR A 89 4.89 -7.80 6.10
N GLY A 90 4.85 -6.47 6.12
CA GLY A 90 5.59 -5.65 7.09
C GLY A 90 4.91 -5.58 8.45
N ASP A 91 3.57 -5.70 8.49
CA ASP A 91 2.82 -5.85 9.73
C ASP A 91 2.77 -7.32 10.17
N ARG A 92 3.13 -7.59 11.43
CA ARG A 92 3.20 -8.97 11.96
C ARG A 92 1.82 -9.63 11.99
N GLY A 93 0.77 -8.87 12.26
CA GLY A 93 -0.59 -9.38 12.30
C GLY A 93 -1.09 -9.77 10.90
N ASP A 94 -0.93 -8.87 9.93
CA ASP A 94 -1.28 -9.12 8.54
C ASP A 94 -0.45 -10.23 7.92
N TYR A 95 0.83 -10.35 8.28
CA TYR A 95 1.68 -11.47 7.87
C TYR A 95 1.08 -12.83 8.28
N LEU A 96 0.69 -12.99 9.55
CA LEU A 96 0.07 -14.24 10.02
C LEU A 96 -1.28 -14.50 9.34
N ARG A 97 -2.11 -13.45 9.18
CA ARG A 97 -3.39 -13.56 8.45
C ARG A 97 -3.18 -13.97 6.99
N ALA A 98 -2.15 -13.43 6.33
CA ALA A 98 -1.80 -13.76 4.96
C ALA A 98 -1.38 -15.22 4.83
N ILE A 99 -0.53 -15.73 5.73
CA ILE A 99 -0.14 -17.15 5.74
C ILE A 99 -1.36 -18.05 5.85
N VAL A 100 -2.20 -17.82 6.87
CA VAL A 100 -3.40 -18.64 7.12
C VAL A 100 -4.31 -18.63 5.90
N ARG A 101 -4.56 -17.45 5.31
CA ARG A 101 -5.43 -17.33 4.13
C ARG A 101 -4.86 -18.05 2.91
N LEU A 102 -3.59 -17.84 2.59
CA LEU A 102 -2.94 -18.47 1.44
C LEU A 102 -2.87 -20.00 1.61
N ALA A 103 -2.59 -20.50 2.81
CA ALA A 103 -2.62 -21.94 3.11
C ALA A 103 -4.04 -22.51 2.93
N CYS A 104 -5.07 -21.79 3.40
CA CYS A 104 -6.46 -22.20 3.19
C CYS A 104 -6.89 -22.23 1.72
N GLU A 105 -6.30 -21.42 0.86
CA GLU A 105 -6.69 -21.29 -0.56
C GLU A 105 -5.98 -22.26 -1.49
N ARG A 106 -4.85 -22.84 -1.06
CA ARG A 106 -4.10 -23.82 -1.84
C ARG A 106 -4.92 -25.09 -2.06
N GLU A 107 -4.94 -25.58 -3.30
CA GLU A 107 -5.68 -26.80 -3.65
C GLU A 107 -5.10 -28.05 -2.98
N ASP A 108 -3.78 -28.09 -2.81
CA ASP A 108 -3.05 -29.22 -2.25
C ASP A 108 -3.00 -29.25 -0.72
N LEU A 109 -3.10 -28.08 -0.06
CA LEU A 109 -3.02 -27.97 1.42
C LEU A 109 -4.34 -27.58 2.08
N GLY A 110 -5.16 -26.78 1.39
CA GLY A 110 -6.33 -26.11 1.95
C GLY A 110 -7.37 -27.04 2.59
N PRO A 111 -7.76 -28.17 1.97
CA PRO A 111 -8.75 -29.08 2.56
C PRO A 111 -8.36 -29.60 3.95
N GLU A 112 -7.13 -30.08 4.11
CA GLU A 112 -6.63 -30.61 5.39
C GLU A 112 -6.37 -29.46 6.38
N PHE A 113 -5.73 -28.38 5.93
CA PHE A 113 -5.39 -27.24 6.77
C PHE A 113 -6.62 -26.55 7.39
N ARG A 114 -7.70 -26.35 6.61
CA ARG A 114 -8.95 -25.78 7.13
C ARG A 114 -9.62 -26.66 8.18
N THR A 115 -9.50 -27.98 8.02
CA THR A 115 -10.05 -28.96 8.98
C THR A 115 -9.29 -28.87 10.29
N TRP A 116 -7.96 -28.92 10.23
CA TRP A 116 -7.10 -28.74 11.40
C TRP A 116 -7.33 -27.39 12.10
N LEU A 117 -7.34 -26.29 11.35
CA LEU A 117 -7.49 -24.93 11.89
C LEU A 117 -8.80 -24.75 12.67
N ARG A 118 -9.91 -25.36 12.21
CA ARG A 118 -11.19 -25.32 12.92
C ARG A 118 -11.12 -26.05 14.26
N GLY A 119 -10.44 -27.20 14.31
CA GLY A 119 -10.19 -27.94 15.56
C GLY A 119 -9.35 -27.13 16.53
N TYR A 120 -8.22 -26.59 16.05
CA TYR A 120 -7.32 -25.75 16.85
C TYR A 120 -8.04 -24.56 17.49
N VAL A 121 -8.83 -23.80 16.72
CA VAL A 121 -9.57 -22.63 17.23
C VAL A 121 -10.73 -23.03 18.15
N GLY A 122 -11.46 -24.09 17.81
CA GLY A 122 -12.68 -24.47 18.52
C GLY A 122 -12.48 -25.34 19.76
N GLN A 123 -11.34 -26.00 19.90
CA GLN A 123 -11.08 -26.97 20.96
C GLN A 123 -9.80 -26.63 21.72
N GLU A 124 -8.66 -26.62 21.03
CA GLU A 124 -7.35 -26.50 21.68
C GLU A 124 -7.11 -25.10 22.26
N LEU A 125 -7.52 -24.04 21.56
CA LEU A 125 -7.40 -22.65 22.05
C LEU A 125 -8.39 -22.29 23.16
N SER A 126 -9.44 -23.09 23.37
CA SER A 126 -10.43 -22.83 24.43
C SER A 126 -10.04 -23.48 25.76
N GLU A 127 -9.04 -24.38 25.76
CA GLU A 127 -8.58 -25.13 26.92
C GLU A 127 -7.30 -24.56 27.57
N GLY A 128 -6.70 -23.52 26.99
CA GLY A 128 -5.50 -22.83 27.49
C GLY A 128 -5.75 -21.37 27.84
#